data_AF-A0A1G9A7D8-F1
#
_entry.id   AF-A0A1G9A7D8-F1
#
_cell.length_a   1.000
_cell.length_b   1.000
_cell.length_c   1.000
_cell.angle_alpha   90.00
_cell.angle_beta   90.00
_cell.angle_gamma   90.00
#
_symmetry.space_group_name_H-M   'P 1'
#
loop_
_entity.id
_entity.type
_entity.pdbx_description
1 polymer ?
#
loop_
_entity_poly.entity_id
_entity_poly.type
_entity_poly.pdbx_seq_one_letter_code
_entity_poly.pdbx_strand_id
1 'polypeptide(L)'
;MFKYKNEIEYWLDEMKIKNFTINEDLTVDVNNNVDLERCWLKELPVQFGKVEGFFDCANNQLTSLKGCPYEVDGYFACHNNKLTSLEHSPKYINGDFECDYNQLTSLEHSPLRVNGDFHCLNNQLENEQLYDMDVNQIHQYYYAIKLSERLTRELPQVNQEQKLVRKMKL
;
A
#
# COMPACT_ATOMS: atom_id res chain seq x y z
N MET A 1 4.37 -5.99 -16.25
CA MET A 1 4.63 -7.28 -15.61
C MET A 1 5.02 -8.31 -16.66
N PHE A 2 6.18 -8.93 -16.51
CA PHE A 2 6.69 -9.99 -17.37
C PHE A 2 5.75 -11.20 -17.39
N LYS A 3 5.82 -11.95 -18.49
CA LYS A 3 4.92 -13.08 -18.77
C LYS A 3 5.66 -14.40 -18.88
N TYR A 4 6.98 -14.36 -18.91
CA TYR A 4 7.81 -15.54 -19.04
C TYR A 4 8.87 -15.60 -17.94
N LYS A 5 9.13 -16.81 -17.44
CA LYS A 5 10.10 -17.04 -16.37
C LYS A 5 11.50 -16.53 -16.70
N ASN A 6 11.95 -16.70 -17.94
CA ASN A 6 13.27 -16.24 -18.39
C ASN A 6 13.40 -14.70 -18.39
N GLU A 7 12.33 -13.94 -18.63
CA GLU A 7 12.34 -12.47 -18.51
C GLU A 7 12.50 -12.05 -17.05
N ILE A 8 11.80 -12.75 -16.15
CA ILE A 8 11.88 -12.53 -14.70
C ILE A 8 13.29 -12.85 -14.21
N GLU A 9 13.84 -14.02 -14.57
CA GLU A 9 15.20 -14.43 -14.20
C GLU A 9 16.24 -13.42 -14.68
N TYR A 10 16.14 -12.97 -15.94
CA TYR A 10 17.05 -11.97 -16.49
C TYR A 10 17.00 -10.67 -15.68
N TRP A 11 15.80 -10.15 -15.40
CA TRP A 11 15.67 -8.90 -14.65
C TRP A 11 16.13 -9.03 -13.19
N LEU A 12 15.87 -10.16 -12.54
CA LEU A 12 16.34 -10.42 -11.18
C LEU A 12 17.88 -10.47 -11.12
N ASP A 13 18.54 -11.05 -12.12
CA ASP A 13 20.01 -11.07 -12.22
C ASP A 13 20.58 -9.66 -12.43
N GLU A 14 19.99 -8.86 -13.33
CA GLU A 14 20.39 -7.46 -13.56
C GLU A 14 20.26 -6.60 -12.29
N MET A 15 19.21 -6.83 -11.50
CA MET A 15 18.99 -6.18 -10.20
C MET A 15 19.79 -6.83 -9.06
N LYS A 16 20.59 -7.86 -9.34
CA LYS A 16 21.42 -8.61 -8.38
C LYS A 16 20.62 -9.25 -7.24
N ILE A 17 19.35 -9.56 -7.48
CA ILE A 17 18.49 -10.26 -6.54
C ILE A 17 18.80 -11.76 -6.60
N LYS A 18 19.09 -12.34 -5.44
CA LYS A 18 19.48 -13.76 -5.29
C LYS A 18 18.57 -14.45 -4.28
N ASN A 19 18.69 -15.77 -4.18
CA ASN A 19 17.93 -16.60 -3.24
C ASN A 19 16.42 -16.45 -3.41
N PHE A 20 15.95 -16.51 -4.66
CA PHE A 20 14.55 -16.40 -5.00
C PHE A 20 13.97 -17.70 -5.54
N THR A 21 12.65 -17.82 -5.46
CA THR A 21 11.85 -18.84 -6.16
C THR A 21 10.84 -18.14 -7.06
N ILE A 22 10.76 -18.57 -8.32
CA ILE A 22 9.70 -18.12 -9.24
C ILE A 22 8.61 -19.21 -9.23
N ASN A 23 7.45 -18.85 -8.72
CA ASN A 23 6.29 -19.73 -8.57
C ASN A 23 5.59 -20.00 -9.91
N GLU A 24 4.68 -20.97 -9.93
CA GLU A 24 3.91 -21.34 -11.13
C GLU A 24 3.06 -20.17 -11.68
N ASP A 25 2.60 -19.29 -10.80
CA ASP A 25 1.84 -18.08 -11.15
C ASP A 25 2.73 -16.88 -11.51
N LEU A 26 4.05 -17.10 -11.63
CA LEU A 26 5.09 -16.11 -11.92
C LEU A 26 5.34 -15.08 -10.81
N THR A 27 4.81 -15.30 -9.61
CA THR A 27 5.23 -14.53 -8.43
C THR A 27 6.65 -14.91 -8.02
N VAL A 28 7.37 -13.96 -7.42
CA VAL A 28 8.76 -14.12 -6.97
C VAL A 28 8.82 -14.04 -5.46
N ASP A 29 9.10 -15.17 -4.81
CA ASP A 29 9.42 -15.21 -3.39
C ASP A 29 10.92 -15.07 -3.19
N VAL A 30 11.36 -14.28 -2.21
CA VAL A 30 12.79 -14.00 -1.95
C VAL A 30 13.13 -14.32 -0.49
N ASN A 31 14.05 -15.26 -0.28
CA ASN A 31 14.50 -15.70 1.04
C ASN A 31 15.68 -14.85 1.54
N ASN A 32 15.65 -13.56 1.23
CA ASN A 32 16.67 -12.57 1.57
C ASN A 32 16.10 -11.15 1.35
N ASN A 33 16.94 -10.14 1.49
CA ASN A 33 16.61 -8.76 1.20
C ASN A 33 16.43 -8.51 -0.30
N VAL A 34 15.52 -7.62 -0.64
CA VAL A 34 15.37 -7.02 -1.96
C VAL A 34 15.75 -5.55 -1.85
N ASP A 35 16.86 -5.19 -2.47
CA ASP A 35 17.36 -3.82 -2.55
C ASP A 35 17.23 -3.34 -4.00
N LEU A 36 16.28 -2.43 -4.20
CA LEU A 36 15.98 -1.75 -5.46
C LEU A 36 16.10 -0.22 -5.28
N GLU A 37 16.83 0.23 -4.26
CA GLU A 37 17.02 1.65 -4.00
C GLU A 37 17.74 2.29 -5.20
N ARG A 38 17.23 3.42 -5.69
CA ARG A 38 17.88 4.21 -6.77
C ARG A 38 18.10 3.46 -8.09
N CYS A 39 17.29 2.46 -8.39
CA CYS A 39 17.33 1.72 -9.67
C CYS A 39 16.64 2.45 -10.85
N TRP A 40 16.19 3.70 -10.65
CA TRP A 40 15.50 4.54 -11.63
C TRP A 40 14.19 3.92 -12.18
N LEU A 41 13.56 3.09 -11.36
CA LEU A 41 12.37 2.34 -11.71
C LEU A 41 11.15 3.27 -11.83
N LYS A 42 10.35 3.05 -12.87
CA LYS A 42 9.02 3.68 -13.03
C LYS A 42 7.90 2.74 -12.59
N GLU A 43 8.14 1.45 -12.69
CA GLU A 43 7.27 0.36 -12.24
C GLU A 43 8.14 -0.87 -11.95
N LEU A 44 7.62 -1.79 -11.13
CA LEU A 44 8.20 -3.12 -10.99
C LEU A 44 7.69 -4.01 -12.12
N PRO A 45 8.58 -4.61 -12.94
CA PRO A 45 8.15 -5.47 -14.02
C PRO A 45 7.86 -6.91 -13.55
N VAL A 46 8.07 -7.21 -12.28
CA VAL A 46 7.80 -8.51 -11.64
C VAL A 46 6.74 -8.37 -10.56
N GLN A 47 6.08 -9.47 -10.18
CA GLN A 47 5.26 -9.53 -8.98
C GLN A 47 6.03 -10.25 -7.89
N PHE A 48 6.41 -9.54 -6.83
CA PHE A 48 6.94 -10.19 -5.64
C PHE A 48 5.80 -10.80 -4.81
N GLY A 49 6.06 -11.96 -4.23
CA GLY A 49 5.17 -12.65 -3.30
C GLY A 49 5.57 -12.33 -1.86
N LYS A 50 6.29 -13.25 -1.21
CA LYS A 50 6.87 -13.09 0.13
C LYS A 50 8.35 -12.71 0.06
N VAL A 51 8.78 -11.82 0.96
CA VAL A 51 10.18 -11.45 1.15
C VAL A 51 10.57 -11.65 2.61
N GLU A 52 11.52 -12.56 2.88
CA GLU A 52 11.97 -12.89 4.25
C GLU A 52 12.90 -11.81 4.85
N GLY A 53 13.44 -10.93 4.02
CA GLY A 53 14.26 -9.80 4.42
C GLY A 53 13.50 -8.47 4.40
N PHE A 54 14.25 -7.37 4.22
CA PHE A 54 13.65 -6.08 3.88
C PHE A 54 13.33 -5.98 2.38
N PHE A 55 12.43 -5.06 2.04
CA PHE A 55 12.15 -4.67 0.67
C PHE A 55 12.30 -3.16 0.53
N ASP A 56 13.35 -2.72 -0.14
CA ASP A 56 13.64 -1.32 -0.37
C ASP A 56 13.45 -0.98 -1.86
N CYS A 57 12.46 -0.14 -2.17
CA CYS A 57 12.26 0.44 -3.49
C CYS A 57 12.27 1.98 -3.45
N ALA A 58 12.92 2.56 -2.44
CA ALA A 58 13.00 3.99 -2.26
C ALA A 58 13.83 4.69 -3.35
N ASN A 59 13.67 6.01 -3.43
CA ASN A 59 14.44 6.88 -4.32
C ASN A 59 14.33 6.48 -5.81
N ASN A 60 13.11 6.14 -6.24
CA ASN A 60 12.77 5.77 -7.62
C ASN A 60 11.79 6.79 -8.23
N GLN A 61 11.11 6.40 -9.31
CA GLN A 61 10.06 7.19 -9.96
C GLN A 61 8.74 6.41 -10.00
N LEU A 62 8.52 5.51 -9.04
CA LEU A 62 7.33 4.68 -8.98
C LEU A 62 6.09 5.55 -8.81
N THR A 63 5.08 5.28 -9.63
CA THR A 63 3.75 5.90 -9.52
C THR A 63 2.72 4.96 -8.90
N SER A 64 3.07 3.68 -8.71
CA SER A 64 2.28 2.68 -7.99
C SER A 64 3.19 1.67 -7.31
N LEU A 65 2.69 0.98 -6.29
CA LEU A 65 3.35 -0.17 -5.65
C LEU A 65 2.99 -1.51 -6.34
N LYS A 66 2.46 -1.47 -7.56
CA LYS A 66 2.17 -2.69 -8.31
C LYS A 66 3.45 -3.49 -8.50
N GLY A 67 3.38 -4.78 -8.17
CA GLY A 67 4.52 -5.69 -8.18
C GLY A 67 5.25 -5.81 -6.83
N CYS A 68 4.95 -4.96 -5.84
CA CYS A 68 5.48 -5.09 -4.49
C CYS A 68 4.98 -6.39 -3.80
N PRO A 69 5.74 -6.90 -2.81
CA PRO A 69 5.38 -8.11 -2.09
C PRO A 69 4.10 -7.96 -1.29
N TYR A 70 3.45 -9.09 -1.03
CA TYR A 70 2.31 -9.17 -0.13
C TYR A 70 2.73 -9.16 1.35
N GLU A 71 3.87 -9.80 1.67
CA GLU A 71 4.41 -9.94 3.02
C GLU A 71 5.91 -9.67 3.04
N VAL A 72 6.35 -8.91 4.05
CA VAL A 72 7.75 -8.55 4.28
C VAL A 72 8.10 -8.79 5.74
N ASP A 73 9.07 -9.67 6.01
CA ASP A 73 9.50 -10.02 7.37
C ASP A 73 10.47 -8.96 7.98
N GLY A 74 11.03 -8.07 7.15
CA GLY A 74 11.78 -6.88 7.55
C GLY A 74 10.99 -5.56 7.39
N TYR A 75 11.70 -4.47 7.11
CA TYR A 75 11.10 -3.18 6.77
C TYR A 75 10.70 -3.13 5.30
N PHE A 76 9.74 -2.26 4.98
CA PHE A 76 9.38 -1.91 3.61
C PHE A 76 9.56 -0.41 3.41
N ALA A 77 10.46 -0.04 2.49
CA ALA A 77 10.74 1.35 2.17
C ALA A 77 10.33 1.67 0.73
N CYS A 78 9.47 2.68 0.57
CA CYS A 78 9.07 3.24 -0.72
C CYS A 78 9.13 4.77 -0.74
N HIS A 79 9.83 5.37 0.21
CA HIS A 79 9.99 6.81 0.32
C HIS A 79 10.68 7.43 -0.91
N ASN A 80 10.48 8.73 -1.14
CA ASN A 80 11.02 9.46 -2.31
C ASN A 80 10.61 8.81 -3.64
N ASN A 81 9.31 8.67 -3.86
CA ASN A 81 8.72 8.22 -5.12
C ASN A 81 7.64 9.21 -5.60
N LYS A 82 6.78 8.81 -6.55
CA LYS A 82 5.68 9.61 -7.09
C LYS A 82 4.33 8.95 -6.81
N LEU A 83 4.20 8.25 -5.68
CA LEU A 83 3.00 7.51 -5.32
C LEU A 83 1.88 8.49 -4.95
N THR A 84 0.68 8.24 -5.48
CA THR A 84 -0.55 9.00 -5.12
C THR A 84 -1.52 8.18 -4.26
N SER A 85 -1.31 6.87 -4.16
CA SER A 85 -2.01 5.95 -3.27
C SER A 85 -1.07 4.85 -2.76
N LEU A 86 -1.49 4.16 -1.70
CA LEU A 86 -0.84 2.96 -1.18
C LEU A 86 -1.47 1.68 -1.74
N GLU A 87 -2.19 1.76 -2.86
CA GLU A 87 -2.71 0.58 -3.53
C GLU A 87 -1.54 -0.35 -3.91
N HIS A 88 -1.72 -1.65 -3.65
CA HIS A 88 -0.69 -2.69 -3.77
C HIS A 88 0.46 -2.61 -2.77
N SER A 89 0.36 -1.80 -1.70
CA SER A 89 1.28 -1.92 -0.57
C SER A 89 1.21 -3.33 0.06
N PRO A 90 2.29 -3.80 0.70
CA PRO A 90 2.27 -5.05 1.44
C PRO A 90 1.17 -5.04 2.50
N LYS A 91 0.58 -6.20 2.77
CA LYS A 91 -0.45 -6.33 3.82
C LYS A 91 0.15 -6.54 5.20
N TYR A 92 1.28 -7.22 5.28
CA TYR A 92 1.94 -7.55 6.54
C TYR A 92 3.41 -7.17 6.46
N ILE A 93 3.83 -6.28 7.37
CA ILE A 93 5.20 -5.82 7.50
C ILE A 93 5.61 -6.03 8.95
N ASN A 94 6.72 -6.73 9.17
CA ASN A 94 7.19 -7.06 10.51
C ASN A 94 8.25 -6.06 11.06
N GLY A 95 8.74 -5.15 10.21
CA GLY A 95 9.51 -3.96 10.60
C GLY A 95 8.76 -2.66 10.30
N ASP A 96 9.52 -1.64 9.92
CA ASP A 96 9.00 -0.30 9.63
C ASP A 96 8.37 -0.21 8.24
N PHE A 97 7.42 0.71 8.06
CA PHE A 97 6.84 1.06 6.78
C PHE A 97 7.10 2.54 6.46
N GLU A 98 7.97 2.79 5.48
CA GLU A 98 8.40 4.14 5.12
C GLU A 98 7.84 4.56 3.76
N CYS A 99 6.86 5.46 3.77
CA CYS A 99 6.26 6.03 2.56
C CYS A 99 6.35 7.57 2.50
N ASP A 100 7.29 8.16 3.24
CA ASP A 100 7.55 9.59 3.24
C ASP A 100 7.89 10.14 1.85
N TYR A 101 7.71 11.44 1.67
CA TYR A 101 8.12 12.15 0.45
C TYR A 101 7.50 11.53 -0.81
N ASN A 102 6.18 11.37 -0.78
CA ASN A 102 5.36 10.96 -1.91
C ASN A 102 4.26 12.02 -2.17
N GLN A 103 3.25 11.67 -2.96
CA GLN A 103 2.11 12.54 -3.30
C GLN A 103 0.79 11.93 -2.79
N LEU A 104 0.84 11.17 -1.69
CA LEU A 104 -0.32 10.51 -1.12
C LEU A 104 -1.32 11.56 -0.62
N THR A 105 -2.57 11.44 -1.04
CA THR A 105 -3.68 12.29 -0.55
C THR A 105 -4.47 11.61 0.57
N SER A 106 -4.27 10.30 0.73
CA SER A 106 -4.88 9.48 1.76
C SER A 106 -3.94 8.34 2.13
N LEU A 107 -4.10 7.78 3.32
CA LEU A 107 -3.49 6.51 3.74
C LEU A 107 -4.45 5.33 3.52
N GLU A 108 -5.43 5.49 2.61
CA GLU A 108 -6.24 4.37 2.17
C GLU A 108 -5.33 3.31 1.53
N HIS A 109 -5.62 2.04 1.82
CA HIS A 109 -4.81 0.88 1.40
C HIS A 109 -3.44 0.77 2.09
N SER A 110 -3.23 1.45 3.22
CA SER A 110 -2.11 1.15 4.12
C SER A 110 -2.03 -0.35 4.47
N PRO A 111 -0.83 -0.84 4.84
CA PRO A 111 -0.65 -2.21 5.32
C PRO A 111 -1.62 -2.56 6.43
N LEU A 112 -2.13 -3.80 6.49
CA LEU A 112 -3.04 -4.24 7.54
C LEU A 112 -2.35 -4.31 8.91
N ARG A 113 -1.06 -4.62 8.92
CA ARG A 113 -0.22 -4.67 10.11
C ARG A 113 1.20 -4.22 9.77
N VAL A 114 1.71 -3.32 10.61
CA VAL A 114 3.11 -2.89 10.69
C VAL A 114 3.52 -3.09 12.14
N ASN A 115 4.59 -3.86 12.39
CA ASN A 115 5.07 -4.14 13.74
C ASN A 115 6.19 -3.17 14.19
N GLY A 116 6.70 -2.34 13.28
CA GLY A 116 7.56 -1.21 13.56
C GLY A 116 6.84 0.13 13.40
N ASP A 117 7.60 1.16 13.07
CA ASP A 117 7.10 2.51 12.89
C ASP A 117 6.45 2.70 11.50
N PHE A 118 5.49 3.63 11.41
CA PHE A 118 4.82 4.01 10.17
C PHE A 118 5.19 5.45 9.83
N HIS A 119 5.98 5.64 8.78
CA HIS A 119 6.43 6.96 8.35
C HIS A 119 5.73 7.38 7.06
N CYS A 120 5.10 8.57 7.09
CA CYS A 120 4.35 9.13 5.96
C CYS A 120 4.44 10.65 5.84
N LEU A 121 5.45 11.25 6.46
CA LEU A 121 5.70 12.68 6.43
C LEU A 121 5.90 13.16 4.99
N ASN A 122 5.64 14.45 4.76
CA ASN A 122 5.85 15.09 3.47
C ASN A 122 5.06 14.44 2.33
N ASN A 123 3.79 14.10 2.62
CA ASN A 123 2.77 13.74 1.66
C ASN A 123 1.74 14.87 1.53
N GLN A 124 0.69 14.68 0.74
CA GLN A 124 -0.40 15.64 0.54
C GLN A 124 -1.65 15.27 1.37
N LEU A 125 -1.42 14.76 2.58
CA LEU A 125 -2.51 14.33 3.47
C LEU A 125 -3.26 15.55 4.00
N GLU A 126 -4.59 15.56 3.86
CA GLU A 126 -5.42 16.68 4.32
C GLU A 126 -5.45 16.83 5.85
N ASN A 127 -5.14 15.76 6.58
CA ASN A 127 -5.15 15.76 8.04
C ASN A 127 -3.74 15.57 8.61
N GLU A 128 -3.18 16.66 9.12
CA GLU A 128 -1.84 16.67 9.75
C GLU A 128 -1.77 15.80 11.02
N GLN A 129 -2.90 15.44 11.64
CA GLN A 129 -2.91 14.52 12.79
C GLN A 129 -2.51 13.09 12.42
N LEU A 130 -2.56 12.73 11.13
CA LEU A 130 -2.20 11.39 10.65
C LEU A 130 -0.70 11.10 10.79
N TYR A 131 0.15 12.12 10.95
CA TYR A 131 1.60 11.95 10.97
C TYR A 131 2.13 11.24 12.22
N ASP A 132 1.38 11.25 13.33
CA ASP A 132 1.75 10.61 14.60
C ASP A 132 0.96 9.31 14.86
N MET A 133 0.11 8.88 13.92
CA MET A 133 -0.80 7.76 14.13
C MET A 133 -0.16 6.43 13.73
N ASP A 134 -0.26 5.43 14.60
CA ASP A 134 0.08 4.05 14.25
C ASP A 134 -0.94 3.45 13.25
N VAL A 135 -0.59 2.33 12.64
CA VAL A 135 -1.41 1.68 11.62
C VAL A 135 -2.82 1.29 12.11
N ASN A 136 -2.98 0.95 13.39
CA ASN A 136 -4.29 0.62 13.95
C ASN A 136 -5.13 1.89 14.10
N GLN A 137 -4.52 2.99 14.52
CA GLN A 137 -5.19 4.29 14.60
C GLN A 137 -5.61 4.77 13.20
N ILE A 138 -4.74 4.62 12.19
CA ILE A 138 -5.06 4.94 10.79
C ILE A 138 -6.28 4.13 10.32
N HIS A 139 -6.29 2.81 10.54
CA HIS A 139 -7.43 1.97 10.14
C HIS A 139 -8.72 2.32 10.87
N GLN A 140 -8.66 2.57 12.17
CA GLN A 140 -9.83 3.00 12.94
C GLN A 140 -10.40 4.32 12.42
N TYR A 141 -9.54 5.29 12.12
CA TYR A 141 -9.94 6.57 11.56
C TYR A 141 -10.63 6.41 10.19
N TYR A 142 -10.02 5.66 9.26
CA TYR A 142 -10.64 5.42 7.96
C TYR A 142 -11.94 4.63 8.05
N TYR A 143 -12.03 3.64 8.94
CA TYR A 143 -13.27 2.91 9.17
C TYR A 143 -14.38 3.83 9.70
N ALA A 144 -14.06 4.68 10.68
CA ALA A 144 -14.99 5.66 11.22
C ALA A 144 -15.48 6.66 10.16
N ILE A 145 -14.58 7.17 9.30
CA ILE A 145 -14.94 8.03 8.17
C ILE A 145 -15.88 7.31 7.21
N LYS A 146 -15.50 6.12 6.71
CA LYS A 146 -16.32 5.35 5.77
C LYS A 146 -17.70 5.04 6.35
N LEU A 147 -17.78 4.70 7.64
CA LEU A 147 -19.05 4.48 8.33
C LEU A 147 -19.86 5.78 8.42
N SER A 148 -19.23 6.90 8.78
CA SER A 148 -19.91 8.20 8.87
C SER A 148 -20.46 8.67 7.52
N GLU A 149 -19.70 8.48 6.44
CA GLU A 149 -20.14 8.78 5.08
C GLU A 149 -21.32 7.91 4.66
N ARG A 150 -21.25 6.60 4.95
CA ARG A 150 -22.34 5.67 4.68
C ARG A 150 -23.61 6.06 5.43
N LEU A 151 -23.51 6.30 6.74
CA LEU A 151 -24.63 6.77 7.55
C LEU A 151 -25.20 8.08 7.02
N THR A 152 -24.34 9.02 6.61
CA THR A 152 -24.74 10.32 6.04
C THR A 152 -25.41 10.17 4.67
N ARG A 153 -25.12 9.12 3.90
CA ARG A 153 -25.82 8.81 2.63
C ARG A 153 -27.13 8.07 2.84
N GLU A 154 -27.26 7.28 3.91
CA GLU A 154 -28.47 6.49 4.23
C GLU A 154 -29.52 7.31 5.01
N LEU A 155 -29.10 8.18 5.93
CA LEU A 155 -29.98 9.06 6.72
C LEU A 155 -30.82 10.12 5.93
N PRO A 156 -30.41 10.63 4.75
CA PRO A 156 -31.22 11.53 3.93
C PRO A 156 -32.49 10.89 3.40
N GLN A 157 -32.54 9.55 3.27
CA GLN A 157 -33.73 8.85 2.77
C GLN A 157 -34.79 8.63 3.86
N VAL A 158 -34.37 8.44 5.12
CA VAL A 158 -35.31 8.25 6.25
C VAL A 158 -36.18 9.49 6.49
N ASN A 159 -35.62 10.70 6.30
CA ASN A 159 -36.38 11.94 6.44
C ASN A 159 -37.34 12.23 5.27
N GLN A 160 -37.12 11.63 4.09
CA GLN A 160 -38.02 11.74 2.94
C GLN A 160 -39.14 10.69 2.98
N GLU A 161 -38.83 9.44 3.34
CA GLU A 161 -39.84 8.38 3.52
C GLU A 161 -40.79 8.67 4.69
N GLN A 162 -40.29 9.13 5.84
CA GLN A 162 -41.16 9.54 6.96
C GLN A 162 -42.06 10.73 6.61
N LYS A 163 -41.62 11.64 5.73
CA LYS A 163 -42.45 12.72 5.18
C LYS A 163 -43.49 12.21 4.16
N LEU A 164 -43.19 11.16 3.39
CA LEU A 164 -44.14 10.52 2.47
C LEU A 164 -45.22 9.71 3.21
N VAL A 165 -44.83 8.93 4.23
CA VAL A 165 -45.75 8.12 5.05
C VAL A 165 -46.73 9.00 5.83
N ARG A 166 -46.32 10.19 6.27
CA ARG A 166 -47.22 11.19 6.88
C ARG A 166 -48.19 11.84 5.88
N LYS A 167 -47.84 11.92 4.60
CA LYS A 167 -48.73 12.42 3.53
C LYS A 167 -49.75 11.39 3.04
N MET A 168 -49.51 10.09 3.23
CA MET A 168 -50.42 9.01 2.83
C MET A 168 -51.45 8.61 3.91
N LYS A 169 -51.42 9.25 5.09
CA LYS A 169 -52.36 9.02 6.21
C LYS A 169 -53.37 10.16 6.40
N LEU A 170 -53.54 11.03 5.41
CA LEU A 170 -54.59 12.05 5.31
C LEU A 170 -55.47 11.73 4.10
#